data_AF-A0A498QM50-F1
#
_entry.id   AF-A0A498QM50-F1
#
_cell.length_a   1.000
_cell.length_b   1.000
_cell.length_c   1.000
_cell.angle_alpha   90.00
_cell.angle_beta   90.00
_cell.angle_gamma   90.00
#
_symmetry.space_group_name_H-M   'P 1'
#
loop_
_entity.id
_entity.type
_entity.pdbx_description
1 polymer ?
#
loop_
_entity_poly.entity_id
_entity_poly.type
_entity_poly.pdbx_seq_one_letter_code
_entity_poly.pdbx_strand_id
1 'polypeptide(L)'
;MVNGDWGAVPDTLFADVSEYQVPVDDSYPYRVLSIRVSDGTYRDQNFARNYAWMRGALDSRRLEFGIVYTYVRPNWLANANTVRAMIDAEGGLHRRVALMLDVESGGNPPGDGSAWINQLYWNLADYAG
;
A
#
# COMPACT_ATOMS: atom_id res chain seq x y z
N MET A 1 -37.67 -21.71 19.21
CA MET A 1 -36.26 -21.32 19.37
C MET A 1 -35.65 -21.29 17.99
N VAL A 2 -35.22 -20.12 17.51
CA VAL A 2 -34.53 -20.00 16.22
C VAL A 2 -33.04 -20.12 16.53
N ASN A 3 -32.43 -21.23 16.13
CA ASN A 3 -30.96 -21.37 16.16
C ASN A 3 -30.41 -20.58 14.97
N GLY A 4 -30.11 -19.30 15.20
CA GLY A 4 -29.35 -18.48 14.27
C GLY A 4 -27.88 -18.83 14.42
N ASP A 5 -27.38 -19.65 13.51
CA ASP A 5 -25.94 -19.80 13.28
C ASP A 5 -25.48 -18.52 12.59
N TRP A 6 -25.16 -17.49 13.39
CA TRP A 6 -24.45 -16.30 12.92
C TRP A 6 -23.01 -16.71 12.68
N GLY A 7 -22.76 -17.51 11.65
CA GLY A 7 -21.41 -17.81 11.20
C GLY A 7 -20.72 -16.47 11.00
N ALA A 8 -19.82 -16.12 11.92
CA ALA A 8 -19.16 -14.82 11.92
C ALA A 8 -18.54 -14.64 10.53
N VAL A 9 -18.97 -13.61 9.81
CA VAL A 9 -18.23 -13.17 8.63
C VAL A 9 -16.84 -12.83 9.16
N PRO A 10 -15.78 -13.52 8.73
CA PRO A 10 -14.46 -13.25 9.26
C PRO A 10 -14.12 -11.78 8.98
N ASP A 11 -13.50 -11.14 9.97
CA ASP A 11 -12.88 -9.84 9.79
C ASP A 11 -11.93 -9.86 8.58
N THR A 12 -11.62 -8.68 8.04
CA THR A 12 -10.73 -8.61 6.88
C THR A 12 -9.31 -9.03 7.25
N LEU A 13 -8.87 -10.17 6.71
CA LEU A 13 -7.49 -10.64 6.79
C LEU A 13 -6.73 -10.27 5.51
N PHE A 14 -5.49 -9.81 5.65
CA PHE A 14 -4.58 -9.50 4.54
C PHE A 14 -3.13 -9.63 4.99
N ALA A 15 -2.20 -9.68 4.04
CA ALA A 15 -0.78 -9.51 4.27
C ALA A 15 -0.31 -8.18 3.68
N ASP A 16 0.68 -7.57 4.33
CA ASP A 16 1.57 -6.61 3.69
C ASP A 16 2.81 -7.33 3.16
N VAL A 17 3.25 -6.96 1.96
CA VAL A 17 4.41 -7.57 1.31
C VAL A 17 5.32 -6.52 0.70
N SER A 18 6.60 -6.87 0.62
CA SER A 18 7.69 -6.05 0.09
C SER A 18 8.62 -6.91 -0.76
N GLU A 19 9.75 -6.34 -1.19
CA GLU A 19 10.82 -7.07 -1.86
C GLU A 19 11.44 -8.21 -1.03
N TYR A 20 11.23 -8.22 0.29
CA TYR A 20 11.72 -9.29 1.17
C TYR A 20 10.85 -10.55 1.12
N GLN A 21 9.68 -10.49 0.51
CA GLN A 21 8.82 -11.64 0.25
C GLN A 21 8.88 -12.03 -1.23
N VAL A 22 8.50 -13.27 -1.53
CA VAL A 22 8.30 -13.68 -2.92
C VAL A 22 7.21 -12.79 -3.56
N PRO A 23 7.37 -12.37 -4.83
CA PRO A 23 6.33 -11.61 -5.51
C PRO A 23 4.99 -12.35 -5.50
N VAL A 24 3.92 -11.59 -5.35
CA VAL A 24 2.56 -12.13 -5.24
C VAL A 24 2.15 -12.80 -6.56
N ASP A 25 1.37 -13.87 -6.44
CA ASP A 25 0.75 -14.57 -7.55
C ASP A 25 -0.66 -15.09 -7.16
N ASP A 26 -1.26 -15.90 -8.03
CA ASP A 26 -2.61 -16.42 -7.89
C ASP A 26 -2.82 -17.38 -6.70
N SER A 27 -1.76 -17.75 -5.98
CA SER A 27 -1.86 -18.50 -4.72
C SER A 27 -2.26 -17.61 -3.52
N TYR A 28 -2.24 -16.28 -3.66
CA TYR A 28 -2.62 -15.36 -2.59
C TYR A 28 -4.08 -15.56 -2.15
N PRO A 29 -4.34 -15.91 -0.87
CA PRO A 29 -5.65 -16.42 -0.46
C PRO A 29 -6.65 -15.33 -0.05
N TYR A 30 -6.19 -14.09 0.15
CA TYR A 30 -7.01 -13.04 0.76
C TYR A 30 -7.62 -12.08 -0.26
N ARG A 31 -8.70 -11.41 0.17
CA ARG A 31 -9.45 -10.43 -0.62
C ARG A 31 -8.83 -9.02 -0.60
N VAL A 32 -7.92 -8.76 0.33
CA VAL A 32 -7.20 -7.49 0.45
C VAL A 32 -5.71 -7.78 0.46
N LEU A 33 -4.93 -6.91 -0.18
CA LEU A 33 -3.47 -7.01 -0.27
C LEU A 33 -2.85 -5.64 -0.05
N SER A 34 -1.79 -5.58 0.77
CA SER A 34 -0.95 -4.41 0.94
C SER A 34 0.43 -4.65 0.31
N ILE A 35 0.95 -3.73 -0.49
CA ILE A 35 2.27 -3.84 -1.13
C ILE A 35 3.11 -2.58 -0.87
N ARG A 36 4.40 -2.76 -0.61
CA ARG A 36 5.34 -1.65 -0.45
C ARG A 36 5.69 -1.06 -1.81
N VAL A 37 5.53 0.26 -1.97
CA VAL A 37 6.07 0.99 -3.13
C VAL A 37 7.48 1.46 -2.89
N SER A 38 7.78 2.00 -1.70
CA SER A 38 9.08 2.55 -1.41
C SER A 38 9.38 2.63 0.09
N ASP A 39 10.66 2.75 0.40
CA ASP A 39 11.16 3.27 1.67
C ASP A 39 11.85 4.62 1.44
N GLY A 40 11.12 5.71 1.72
CA GLY A 40 11.53 7.04 1.27
C GLY A 40 11.74 7.07 -0.24
N THR A 41 13.00 7.21 -0.65
CA THR A 41 13.45 7.20 -2.05
C THR A 41 13.93 5.84 -2.55
N TYR A 42 14.10 4.87 -1.65
CA TYR A 42 14.43 3.50 -2.02
C TYR A 42 13.20 2.84 -2.66
N ARG A 43 13.34 2.39 -3.90
CA ARG A 43 12.26 1.78 -4.67
C ARG A 43 12.19 0.30 -4.36
N ASP A 44 11.04 -0.18 -3.92
CA ASP A 44 10.84 -1.61 -3.70
C ASP A 44 11.00 -2.36 -5.03
N GLN A 45 11.92 -3.34 -5.07
CA GLN A 45 12.29 -4.01 -6.32
C GLN A 45 11.19 -4.89 -6.89
N ASN A 46 10.24 -5.33 -6.05
CA ASN A 46 9.11 -6.16 -6.47
C ASN A 46 7.86 -5.34 -6.76
N PHE A 47 7.86 -4.01 -6.53
CA PHE A 47 6.66 -3.19 -6.66
C PHE A 47 6.00 -3.30 -8.03
N ALA A 48 6.76 -3.14 -9.14
CA ALA A 48 6.20 -3.19 -10.49
C ALA A 48 5.44 -4.50 -10.74
N ARG A 49 6.05 -5.64 -10.40
CA ARG A 49 5.44 -6.96 -10.53
C ARG A 49 4.21 -7.12 -9.64
N ASN A 50 4.32 -6.74 -8.36
CA ASN A 50 3.24 -6.88 -7.39
C ASN A 50 2.05 -5.97 -7.73
N TYR A 51 2.30 -4.73 -8.16
CA TYR A 51 1.26 -3.77 -8.51
C TYR A 51 0.58 -4.13 -9.82
N ALA A 52 1.32 -4.60 -10.83
CA ALA A 52 0.73 -5.14 -12.05
C ALA A 52 -0.22 -6.32 -11.76
N TRP A 53 0.20 -7.26 -10.91
CA TRP A 53 -0.68 -8.36 -10.47
C TRP A 53 -1.89 -7.84 -9.69
N MET A 54 -1.68 -6.93 -8.72
CA MET A 54 -2.74 -6.33 -7.92
C MET A 54 -3.81 -5.66 -8.79
N ARG A 55 -3.41 -4.87 -9.80
CA ARG A 55 -4.36 -4.23 -10.74
C ARG A 55 -5.22 -5.26 -11.46
N GLY A 56 -4.61 -6.28 -12.06
CA GLY A 56 -5.35 -7.36 -12.72
C GLY A 56 -6.27 -8.13 -11.76
N ALA A 57 -5.83 -8.33 -10.52
CA ALA A 57 -6.64 -8.97 -9.49
C ALA A 57 -7.81 -8.10 -9.01
N LEU A 58 -7.67 -6.77 -9.00
CA LEU A 58 -8.75 -5.83 -8.70
C LEU A 58 -9.76 -5.73 -9.85
N ASP A 59 -9.27 -5.69 -11.09
CA ASP A 59 -10.12 -5.66 -12.30
C ASP A 59 -10.96 -6.93 -12.42
N SER A 60 -10.36 -8.10 -12.16
CA SER A 60 -11.05 -9.39 -12.15
C SER A 60 -11.88 -9.67 -10.90
N ARG A 61 -11.88 -8.75 -9.91
CA ARG A 61 -12.54 -8.90 -8.61
C ARG A 61 -12.04 -10.07 -7.77
N ARG A 62 -10.82 -10.59 -8.02
CA ARG A 62 -10.12 -11.49 -7.09
C ARG A 62 -9.80 -10.78 -5.79
N LEU A 63 -9.23 -9.57 -5.90
CA LEU A 63 -9.11 -8.64 -4.78
C LEU A 63 -10.35 -7.72 -4.74
N GLU A 64 -10.80 -7.42 -3.54
CA GLU A 64 -11.78 -6.35 -3.31
C GLU A 64 -11.10 -4.99 -3.20
N PHE A 65 -9.94 -4.94 -2.54
CA PHE A 65 -9.24 -3.71 -2.20
C PHE A 65 -7.72 -3.91 -2.17
N GLY A 66 -6.98 -2.88 -2.58
CA GLY A 66 -5.53 -2.84 -2.49
C GLY A 66 -5.05 -1.73 -1.57
N ILE A 67 -3.89 -1.91 -0.97
CA ILE A 67 -3.19 -0.87 -0.22
C ILE A 67 -1.78 -0.77 -0.81
N VAL A 68 -1.36 0.44 -1.17
CA VAL A 68 0.02 0.72 -1.56
C VAL A 68 0.63 1.56 -0.46
N TYR A 69 1.71 1.08 0.17
CA TYR A 69 2.30 1.72 1.33
C TYR A 69 3.74 2.16 1.11
N THR A 70 4.11 3.24 1.77
CA THR A 70 5.48 3.75 1.80
C THR A 70 5.95 3.90 3.23
N TYR A 71 7.19 3.48 3.50
CA TYR A 71 7.89 3.86 4.72
C TYR A 71 8.18 5.36 4.67
N VAL A 72 7.58 6.10 5.61
CA VAL A 72 7.68 7.56 5.63
C VAL A 72 9.08 7.96 6.09
N ARG A 73 9.69 8.87 5.30
CA ARG A 73 10.96 9.52 5.64
C ARG A 73 10.84 11.05 5.73
N PRO A 74 11.69 11.73 6.53
CA PRO A 74 11.63 13.19 6.69
C PRO A 74 11.83 13.99 5.40
N ASN A 75 12.49 13.41 4.39
CA ASN A 75 12.60 13.97 3.04
C ASN A 75 11.27 13.81 2.25
N TRP A 76 10.17 14.21 2.86
CA TRP A 76 8.79 13.91 2.47
C TRP A 76 8.50 14.16 0.99
N LEU A 77 9.02 15.24 0.40
CA LEU A 77 8.74 15.57 -1.00
C LEU A 77 9.40 14.57 -1.94
N ALA A 78 10.63 14.15 -1.64
CA ALA A 78 11.32 13.12 -2.43
C ALA A 78 10.65 11.75 -2.25
N ASN A 79 10.16 11.45 -1.05
CA ASN A 79 9.34 10.28 -0.78
C ASN A 79 8.06 10.30 -1.62
N ALA A 80 7.30 11.40 -1.60
CA ALA A 80 6.06 11.57 -2.38
C ALA A 80 6.32 11.43 -3.89
N ASN A 81 7.37 12.07 -4.40
CA ASN A 81 7.77 11.97 -5.80
C ASN A 81 8.11 10.53 -6.20
N THR A 82 8.74 9.76 -5.29
CA THR A 82 9.08 8.36 -5.55
C THR A 82 7.81 7.50 -5.62
N VAL A 83 6.90 7.65 -4.67
CA VAL A 83 5.59 6.96 -4.65
C VAL A 83 4.84 7.21 -5.96
N ARG A 84 4.65 8.49 -6.31
CA ARG A 84 3.92 8.90 -7.52
C ARG A 84 4.57 8.36 -8.78
N ALA A 85 5.88 8.53 -8.92
CA ALA A 85 6.61 8.08 -10.11
C ALA A 85 6.52 6.56 -10.31
N MET A 86 6.58 5.77 -9.23
CA MET A 86 6.48 4.32 -9.31
C MET A 86 5.07 3.86 -9.67
N ILE A 87 4.04 4.47 -9.09
CA ILE A 87 2.64 4.16 -9.42
C ILE A 87 2.32 4.58 -10.86
N ASP A 88 2.75 5.78 -11.28
CA ASP A 88 2.51 6.30 -12.63
C ASP A 88 3.21 5.47 -13.71
N ALA A 89 4.42 4.96 -13.43
CA ALA A 89 5.13 4.05 -14.32
C ALA A 89 4.35 2.76 -14.62
N GLU A 90 3.48 2.34 -13.69
CA GLU A 90 2.63 1.14 -13.82
C GLU A 90 1.18 1.49 -14.22
N GLY A 91 0.95 2.66 -14.80
CA GLY A 91 -0.35 3.08 -15.34
C GLY A 91 -1.26 3.83 -14.36
N GLY A 92 -0.69 4.44 -13.32
CA GLY A 92 -1.39 5.34 -12.38
C GLY A 92 -2.11 4.64 -11.23
N LEU A 93 -2.70 5.43 -10.32
CA LEU A 93 -3.38 4.91 -9.13
C LEU A 93 -4.70 4.20 -9.51
N HIS A 94 -4.84 2.93 -9.13
CA HIS A 94 -6.07 2.20 -9.36
C HIS A 94 -7.16 2.62 -8.36
N ARG A 95 -8.40 2.86 -8.83
CA ARG A 95 -9.54 3.40 -8.02
C ARG A 95 -9.94 2.60 -6.77
N ARG A 96 -9.43 1.38 -6.61
CA ARG A 96 -9.68 0.48 -5.46
C ARG A 96 -8.46 0.35 -4.55
N VAL A 97 -7.53 1.28 -4.66
CA VAL A 97 -6.29 1.31 -3.88
C VAL A 97 -6.34 2.50 -2.94
N ALA A 98 -6.03 2.27 -1.65
CA ALA A 98 -5.63 3.33 -0.74
C ALA A 98 -4.11 3.48 -0.71
N LEU A 99 -3.66 4.71 -0.45
CA LEU A 99 -2.28 4.99 -0.08
C LEU A 99 -2.14 4.96 1.44
N MET A 100 -1.17 4.20 1.94
CA MET A 100 -0.87 4.10 3.36
C MET A 100 0.49 4.74 3.67
N LEU A 101 0.50 5.61 4.68
CA LEU A 101 1.73 6.12 5.28
C LEU A 101 2.17 5.19 6.40
N ASP A 102 3.25 4.45 6.17
CA ASP A 102 3.84 3.61 7.20
C ASP A 102 4.81 4.45 8.05
N VAL A 103 4.33 4.88 9.21
CA VAL A 103 5.04 5.75 10.15
C VAL A 103 5.61 4.91 11.27
N GLU A 104 6.91 4.68 11.20
CA GLU A 104 7.63 3.94 12.25
C GLU A 104 9.03 4.51 12.51
N SER A 105 9.66 4.05 13.60
CA SER A 105 10.94 4.56 14.09
C SER A 105 12.17 3.97 13.39
N GLY A 106 12.00 2.97 12.50
CA GLY A 106 13.07 2.22 11.84
C GLY A 106 13.96 3.05 10.91
N GLY A 107 14.83 3.89 11.47
CA GLY A 107 15.76 4.77 10.74
C GLY A 107 15.33 6.24 10.66
N ASN A 108 14.23 6.61 11.30
CA ASN A 108 13.78 8.00 11.38
C ASN A 108 14.40 8.73 12.58
N PRO A 109 14.65 10.04 12.49
CA PRO A 109 15.13 10.82 13.63
C PRO A 109 14.09 10.80 14.77
N PRO A 110 14.53 10.79 16.04
CA PRO A 110 13.61 10.88 17.17
C PRO A 110 12.97 12.27 17.24
N GLY A 111 11.79 12.35 17.87
CA GLY A 111 11.09 13.61 18.13
C GLY A 111 9.81 13.76 17.32
N ASP A 112 9.37 15.02 17.16
CA ASP A 112 8.12 15.36 16.49
C ASP A 112 8.24 15.25 14.96
N GLY A 113 7.52 14.29 14.38
CA GLY A 113 7.44 14.06 12.95
C GLY A 113 6.29 14.77 12.23
N SER A 114 5.40 15.43 12.98
CA SER A 114 4.06 15.81 12.50
C SER A 114 4.09 16.66 11.23
N ALA A 115 5.02 17.62 11.13
CA ALA A 115 5.07 18.53 9.99
C ALA A 115 5.36 17.82 8.66
N TRP A 116 6.37 16.95 8.59
CA TRP A 116 6.72 16.26 7.34
C TRP A 116 5.78 15.09 7.04
N ILE A 117 5.20 14.43 8.06
CA ILE A 117 4.14 13.44 7.87
C ILE A 117 2.91 14.09 7.24
N ASN A 118 2.46 15.24 7.78
CA ASN A 118 1.30 15.97 7.25
C ASN A 118 1.54 16.48 5.83
N GLN A 119 2.76 16.93 5.51
CA GLN A 119 3.11 17.36 4.15
C GLN A 119 3.09 16.20 3.16
N LEU A 120 3.60 15.02 3.54
CA LEU A 120 3.48 13.81 2.71
C LEU A 120 2.00 13.43 2.52
N TYR A 121 1.23 13.41 3.60
CA TYR A 121 -0.19 13.07 3.57
C TYR A 121 -0.96 13.94 2.58
N TRP A 122 -0.89 15.27 2.72
CA TRP A 122 -1.64 16.17 1.84
C TRP A 122 -1.18 16.07 0.38
N ASN A 123 0.12 15.86 0.13
CA ASN A 123 0.61 15.68 -1.22
C ASN A 123 0.06 14.40 -1.88
N LEU A 124 0.01 13.29 -1.14
CA LEU A 124 -0.53 12.03 -1.65
C LEU A 124 -2.07 12.02 -1.71
N ALA A 125 -2.73 12.75 -0.82
CA ALA A 125 -4.17 12.97 -0.89
C ALA A 125 -4.54 13.72 -2.18
N ASP A 126 -3.85 14.83 -2.48
CA ASP A 126 -4.05 15.59 -3.73
C ASP A 126 -3.79 14.72 -4.98
N TYR A 127 -2.80 13.83 -4.92
CA TYR A 127 -2.51 12.88 -6.01
C TYR A 127 -3.61 11.82 -6.18
N ALA A 128 -4.26 11.40 -5.10
CA ALA A 128 -5.31 10.38 -5.13
C ALA A 128 -6.65 10.90 -5.68
N GLY A 129 -6.83 12.22 -5.76
CA GLY A 129 -8.06 12.90 -6.22
C GLY A 129 -9.12 13.03 -5.14
#